data_AF-A0A495SX82-F1
#
_entry.id   AF-A0A495SX82-F1
#
_cell.length_a   1.000
_cell.length_b   1.000
_cell.length_c   1.000
_cell.angle_alpha   90.00
_cell.angle_beta   90.00
_cell.angle_gamma   90.00
#
_symmetry.space_group_name_H-M   'P 1'
#
loop_
_entity.id
_entity.type
_entity.pdbx_description
1 polymer ?
#
loop_
_entity_poly.entity_id
_entity_poly.type
_entity_poly.pdbx_seq_one_letter_code
_entity_poly.pdbx_strand_id
1 'polypeptide(L)'
;MGDKDTSGKIAIQPADLRASAGIAKALSEELDKPVQAALTTSTTVSTQLTGWSISGGLGQLGTGWAKPLGDLRQRLLDTATNLDANASAHEHHDQAVAGGWAVPQQGAK
;
A
#
# COMPACT_ATOMS: atom_id res chain seq x y z
N MET A 1 -31.14 -8.02 -32.61
CA MET A 1 -30.39 -6.79 -32.34
C MET A 1 -31.02 -6.15 -31.12
N GLY A 2 -30.42 -6.32 -29.94
CA GLY A 2 -30.94 -5.80 -28.69
C GLY A 2 -29.75 -5.68 -27.76
N ASP A 3 -29.16 -4.49 -27.75
CA ASP A 3 -28.08 -4.09 -26.83
C ASP A 3 -28.55 -4.38 -25.40
N LYS A 4 -28.01 -5.44 -24.81
CA LYS A 4 -28.00 -5.59 -23.36
C LYS A 4 -26.72 -4.93 -22.88
N ASP A 5 -26.87 -3.64 -22.69
CA ASP A 5 -26.11 -2.77 -21.79
C ASP A 5 -25.17 -3.56 -20.87
N THR A 6 -23.91 -3.69 -21.27
CA THR A 6 -22.81 -4.18 -20.44
C THR A 6 -22.35 -3.10 -19.47
N SER A 7 -23.28 -2.41 -18.82
CA SER A 7 -23.01 -1.59 -17.64
C SER A 7 -22.87 -2.52 -16.43
N GLY A 8 -21.85 -3.38 -16.47
CA GLY A 8 -21.48 -4.22 -15.34
C GLY A 8 -21.13 -3.31 -14.16
N LYS A 9 -22.02 -3.22 -13.17
CA LYS A 9 -21.72 -2.55 -11.90
C LYS A 9 -20.48 -3.21 -11.31
N ILE A 10 -19.34 -2.54 -11.40
CA ILE A 10 -18.15 -2.91 -10.63
C ILE A 10 -18.51 -2.61 -9.17
N ALA A 11 -18.96 -3.64 -8.44
CA ALA A 11 -19.24 -3.55 -7.02
C ALA A 11 -17.94 -3.84 -6.26
N ILE A 12 -17.19 -2.79 -5.91
CA ILE A 12 -16.02 -2.92 -5.04
C ILE A 12 -16.52 -3.07 -3.61
N GLN A 13 -16.24 -4.20 -2.96
CA GLN A 13 -16.61 -4.39 -1.56
C GLN A 13 -15.60 -3.69 -0.64
N PRO A 14 -16.03 -2.84 0.31
CA PRO A 14 -15.12 -2.22 1.28
C PRO A 14 -14.28 -3.24 2.07
N ALA A 15 -14.81 -4.45 2.28
CA ALA A 15 -14.10 -5.55 2.93
C ALA A 15 -12.87 -6.01 2.12
N ASP A 16 -12.97 -6.08 0.78
CA ASP A 16 -11.87 -6.50 -0.09
C ASP A 16 -10.75 -5.44 -0.12
N LEU A 17 -11.13 -4.16 -0.08
CA LEU A 17 -10.19 -3.05 0.04
C LEU A 17 -9.43 -3.09 1.36
N ARG A 18 -10.12 -3.34 2.48
CA ARG A 18 -9.47 -3.49 3.80
C ARG A 18 -8.58 -4.73 3.88
N ALA A 19 -9.00 -5.85 3.29
CA ALA A 19 -8.16 -7.04 3.22
C ALA A 19 -6.87 -6.74 2.44
N SER A 20 -6.98 -6.04 1.31
CA SER A 20 -5.83 -5.60 0.50
C SER A 20 -4.94 -4.60 1.25
N ALA A 21 -5.53 -3.68 2.01
CA ALA A 21 -4.79 -2.75 2.87
C ALA A 21 -3.97 -3.51 3.93
N GLY A 22 -4.59 -4.49 4.57
CA GLY A 22 -3.94 -5.38 5.54
C GLY A 22 -2.74 -6.13 4.93
N ILE A 23 -2.89 -6.67 3.72
CA ILE A 23 -1.80 -7.35 3.00
C ILE A 23 -0.67 -6.37 2.69
N ALA A 24 -0.97 -5.19 2.14
CA ALA A 24 0.05 -4.20 1.81
C ALA A 24 0.83 -3.75 3.05
N LYS A 25 0.13 -3.55 4.18
CA LYS A 25 0.76 -3.24 5.47
C LYS A 25 1.65 -4.39 5.96
N ALA A 26 1.16 -5.63 5.94
CA ALA A 26 1.93 -6.79 6.36
C ALA A 26 3.22 -6.94 5.54
N LEU A 27 3.14 -6.80 4.21
CA LEU A 27 4.32 -6.82 3.33
C LEU A 27 5.34 -5.73 3.70
N SER A 28 4.86 -4.53 4.06
CA SER A 28 5.75 -3.43 4.48
C SER A 28 6.48 -3.72 5.80
N GLU A 29 5.81 -4.42 6.73
CA GLU A 29 6.35 -4.81 8.04
C GLU A 29 7.32 -5.97 7.91
N GLU A 30 6.99 -6.97 7.09
CA GLU A 30 7.84 -8.13 6.80
C GLU A 30 9.13 -7.75 6.06
N LEU A 31 9.10 -6.71 5.22
CA LEU A 31 10.27 -6.23 4.49
C LEU A 31 11.31 -5.53 5.39
N ASP A 32 10.91 -4.96 6.52
CA ASP A 32 11.79 -4.09 7.33
C ASP A 32 13.03 -4.82 7.86
N LYS A 33 12.81 -5.91 8.60
CA LYS A 33 13.89 -6.70 9.22
C LYS A 33 14.93 -7.24 8.22
N PRO A 34 14.54 -7.93 7.12
CA PRO A 34 15.52 -8.45 6.17
C PRO A 34 16.30 -7.33 5.46
N VAL A 35 15.66 -6.19 5.16
CA VAL A 35 16.35 -5.02 4.59
C VAL A 35 17.39 -4.48 5.57
N GLN A 36 17.02 -4.23 6.83
CA GLN A 36 17.95 -3.75 7.85
C GLN A 36 19.12 -4.71 8.06
N ALA A 37 18.86 -6.01 8.08
CA ALA A 37 19.89 -7.03 8.19
C ALA A 37 20.87 -6.96 7.01
N ALA A 38 20.37 -6.92 5.77
CA ALA A 38 21.22 -6.85 4.57
C ALA A 38 22.10 -5.59 4.54
N LEU A 39 21.55 -4.43 4.91
CA LEU A 39 22.28 -3.17 4.98
C LEU A 39 23.36 -3.19 6.07
N THR A 40 23.01 -3.71 7.25
CA THR A 40 23.93 -3.85 8.39
C THR A 40 25.07 -4.81 8.06
N THR A 41 24.76 -5.97 7.49
CA THR A 41 25.77 -6.96 7.07
C THR A 41 26.69 -6.37 6.01
N SER A 42 26.15 -5.70 4.99
CA SER A 42 26.97 -5.09 3.93
C SER A 42 27.94 -4.04 4.49
N THR A 43 27.46 -3.20 5.41
CA THR A 43 28.29 -2.18 6.09
C THR A 43 29.37 -2.83 6.97
N THR A 44 29.01 -3.87 7.71
CA THR A 44 29.93 -4.61 8.59
C THR A 44 31.04 -5.26 7.77
N VAL A 45 30.67 -5.99 6.71
CA VAL A 45 31.64 -6.67 5.83
C VAL A 45 32.51 -5.66 5.10
N SER A 46 31.95 -4.55 4.61
CA SER A 46 32.72 -3.45 4.02
C SER A 46 33.80 -2.94 4.97
N THR A 47 33.47 -2.81 6.27
CA THR A 47 34.42 -2.34 7.30
C THR A 47 35.50 -3.40 7.59
N GLN A 48 35.12 -4.67 7.69
CA GLN A 48 36.06 -5.78 7.91
C GLN A 48 37.05 -5.96 6.75
N LEU A 49 36.65 -5.60 5.53
CA LEU A 49 37.48 -5.67 4.33
C LEU A 49 38.28 -4.39 4.07
N THR A 50 38.37 -3.46 5.04
CA THR A 50 39.15 -2.22 4.87
C THR A 50 40.58 -2.53 4.41
N GLY A 51 41.04 -1.83 3.38
CA GLY A 51 42.34 -2.08 2.73
C GLY A 51 42.30 -3.07 1.57
N TRP A 52 41.18 -3.77 1.36
CA TRP A 52 40.95 -4.63 0.20
C TRP A 52 40.17 -3.87 -0.88
N SER A 53 40.49 -4.12 -2.15
CA SER A 53 39.91 -3.41 -3.31
C SER A 53 38.38 -3.50 -3.40
N ILE A 54 37.76 -4.55 -2.83
CA ILE A 54 36.31 -4.78 -2.89
C ILE A 54 35.50 -4.02 -1.82
N SER A 55 36.14 -3.52 -0.75
CA SER A 55 35.46 -2.90 0.39
C SER A 55 34.57 -1.72 -0.03
N GLY A 56 35.10 -0.81 -0.85
CA GLY A 56 34.36 0.35 -1.33
C GLY A 56 33.10 -0.01 -2.12
N GLY A 57 33.17 -1.05 -2.96
CA GLY A 57 32.02 -1.53 -3.75
C GLY A 57 30.91 -2.13 -2.88
N LEU A 58 31.26 -2.87 -1.84
CA LEU A 58 30.31 -3.43 -0.87
C LEU A 58 29.61 -2.33 -0.05
N GLY A 59 30.37 -1.33 0.41
CA GLY A 59 29.80 -0.17 1.11
C GLY A 59 28.86 0.65 0.23
N GLN A 60 29.23 0.88 -1.04
CA GLN A 60 28.37 1.55 -2.02
C GLN A 60 27.12 0.74 -2.36
N LEU A 61 27.22 -0.58 -2.48
CA LEU A 61 26.06 -1.45 -2.70
C LEU A 61 25.07 -1.33 -1.54
N GLY A 62 25.54 -1.49 -0.30
CA GLY A 62 24.69 -1.36 0.88
C GLY A 62 24.01 0.01 0.96
N THR A 63 24.78 1.09 0.90
CA THR A 63 24.23 2.46 0.98
C THR A 63 23.32 2.82 -0.19
N GLY A 64 23.63 2.35 -1.40
CA GLY A 64 22.84 2.60 -2.61
C GLY A 64 21.45 1.98 -2.57
N TRP A 65 21.28 0.84 -1.91
CA TRP A 65 19.97 0.17 -1.76
C TRP A 65 19.15 0.69 -0.59
N ALA A 66 19.75 1.38 0.38
CA ALA A 66 19.05 1.84 1.58
C ALA A 66 17.84 2.74 1.25
N LYS A 67 18.03 3.76 0.40
CA LYS A 67 16.94 4.66 0.00
C LYS A 67 15.86 3.96 -0.83
N PRO A 68 16.17 3.26 -1.94
CA PRO A 68 15.15 2.56 -2.72
C PRO A 68 14.31 1.56 -1.92
N LEU A 69 14.92 0.83 -0.97
CA LEU A 69 14.20 -0.12 -0.11
C LEU A 69 13.31 0.60 0.91
N GLY A 70 13.78 1.73 1.46
CA GLY A 70 12.96 2.61 2.29
C GLY A 70 11.77 3.18 1.53
N ASP A 71 11.99 3.68 0.32
CA ASP A 71 10.93 4.23 -0.54
C ASP A 71 9.91 3.14 -0.94
N LEU A 72 10.34 1.90 -1.19
CA LEU A 72 9.46 0.77 -1.44
C LEU A 72 8.56 0.47 -0.23
N ARG A 73 9.14 0.41 0.97
CA ARG A 73 8.37 0.21 2.21
C ARG A 73 7.33 1.31 2.40
N GLN A 74 7.72 2.57 2.18
CA GLN A 74 6.80 3.70 2.30
C GLN A 74 5.63 3.59 1.30
N ARG A 75 5.91 3.21 0.05
CA ARG A 75 4.86 3.02 -0.96
C ARG A 75 3.86 1.93 -0.59
N LEU A 76 4.30 0.85 0.07
CA LEU A 76 3.40 -0.18 0.58
C LEU A 76 2.50 0.34 1.69
N LEU A 77 3.04 1.14 2.61
CA LEU A 77 2.27 1.81 3.66
C LEU A 77 1.25 2.80 3.07
N ASP A 78 1.67 3.64 2.13
CA ASP A 78 0.80 4.60 1.45
C ASP A 78 -0.33 3.88 0.70
N THR A 79 -0.02 2.74 0.08
CA THR A 79 -1.01 1.88 -0.59
C THR A 79 -2.04 1.36 0.42
N ALA A 80 -1.59 0.86 1.57
CA ALA A 80 -2.49 0.41 2.63
C ALA A 80 -3.42 1.54 3.11
N THR A 81 -2.86 2.71 3.40
CA THR A 81 -3.63 3.90 3.82
C THR A 81 -4.65 4.32 2.77
N ASN A 82 -4.28 4.34 1.50
CA ASN A 82 -5.19 4.72 0.42
C ASN A 82 -6.32 3.68 0.24
N LEU A 83 -6.03 2.39 0.38
CA LEU A 83 -7.06 1.35 0.30
C LEU A 83 -8.06 1.46 1.45
N ASP A 84 -7.59 1.68 2.69
CA ASP A 84 -8.46 1.92 3.85
C ASP A 84 -9.31 3.19 3.66
N ALA A 85 -8.71 4.28 3.17
CA ALA A 85 -9.43 5.52 2.90
C ALA A 85 -10.54 5.32 1.85
N ASN A 86 -10.26 4.56 0.78
CA ASN A 86 -11.27 4.24 -0.23
C ASN A 86 -12.39 3.35 0.34
N ALA A 87 -12.07 2.40 1.21
CA ALA A 87 -13.09 1.57 1.89
C ALA A 87 -14.03 2.44 2.74
N SER A 88 -13.48 3.35 3.55
CA SER A 88 -14.26 4.29 4.35
C SER A 88 -15.10 5.23 3.48
N ALA A 89 -14.55 5.77 2.40
CA ALA A 89 -15.27 6.63 1.48
C ALA A 89 -16.46 5.91 0.82
N HIS A 90 -16.27 4.65 0.43
CA HIS A 90 -17.34 3.83 -0.15
C HIS A 90 -18.49 3.61 0.85
N GLU A 91 -18.17 3.27 2.10
CA GLU A 91 -19.20 3.10 3.15
C GLU A 91 -19.96 4.38 3.44
N HIS A 92 -19.26 5.53 3.52
CA HIS A 92 -19.91 6.82 3.70
C HIS A 92 -20.82 7.18 2.52
N HIS A 93 -20.38 6.88 1.30
CA HIS A 93 -21.20 7.08 0.10
C HIS A 93 -22.47 6.22 0.14
N ASP A 94 -22.33 4.93 0.46
CA ASP A 94 -23.46 4.00 0.56
C ASP A 94 -24.47 4.45 1.63
N GLN A 95 -23.98 4.89 2.80
CA GLN A 95 -24.82 5.43 3.88
C GLN A 95 -25.55 6.71 3.47
N ALA A 96 -24.86 7.64 2.81
CA ALA A 96 -25.45 8.90 2.35
C ALA A 96 -26.54 8.66 1.30
N VAL A 97 -26.31 7.74 0.36
CA VAL A 97 -27.30 7.35 -0.64
C VAL A 97 -28.49 6.67 0.05
N ALA A 98 -28.27 5.68 0.92
CA ALA A 98 -29.33 4.99 1.65
C ALA A 98 -30.17 5.96 2.50
N GLY A 99 -29.52 6.90 3.19
CA GLY A 99 -30.17 7.96 3.96
C GLY A 99 -31.01 8.91 3.10
N GLY A 100 -30.54 9.26 1.90
CA GLY A 100 -31.27 10.10 0.95
C GLY A 100 -32.58 9.48 0.45
N TRP A 101 -32.64 8.14 0.34
CA TRP A 101 -33.87 7.41 0.01
C TRP A 101 -34.79 7.18 1.22
N ALA A 102 -34.26 7.26 2.44
CA ALA A 102 -35.03 7.10 3.68
C ALA A 102 -35.78 8.37 4.11
N VAL A 103 -35.46 9.54 3.52
CA VAL A 103 -36.25 10.76 3.72
C VAL A 103 -37.49 10.67 2.82
N PRO A 104 -38.72 10.62 3.37
CA PRO A 104 -39.90 10.74 2.53
C PRO A 104 -39.83 12.08 1.81
N GLN A 105 -39.93 12.08 0.48
CA GLN A 105 -40.27 13.29 -0.27
C GLN A 105 -41.59 13.82 0.30
N GLN A 106 -41.52 14.76 1.24
CA GLN A 106 -42.68 15.52 1.67
C GLN A 106 -43.19 16.24 0.43
N GLY A 107 -44.35 15.76 -0.03
CA GLY A 107 -44.91 16.07 -1.31
C GLY A 107 -45.07 17.57 -1.50
N ALA A 108 -44.69 18.01 -2.68
CA ALA A 108 -45.23 19.22 -3.27
C ALA A 108 -46.77 19.10 -3.30
N LYS A 109 -47.45 19.98 -2.56
CA LYS A 109 -48.73 20.60 -2.92
C LYS A 109 -49.00 21.79 -2.02
#